data_AF-A0A8X6XKJ2-F1
#
_entry.id   AF-A0A8X6XKJ2-F1
#
_cell.length_a   1.000
_cell.length_b   1.000
_cell.length_c   1.000
_cell.angle_alpha   90.00
_cell.angle_beta   90.00
_cell.angle_gamma   90.00
#
_symmetry.space_group_name_H-M   'P 1'
#
loop_
_entity.id
_entity.type
_entity.pdbx_description
1 polymer ?
#
loop_
_entity_poly.entity_id
_entity_poly.type
_entity_poly.pdbx_seq_one_letter_code
_entity_poly.pdbx_strand_id
1 'polypeptide(L)'
;MSEEESSPAASTARISVKVPPFWWANLEIRCSQMEIQFVLAGITMEITKFHHVVSALQPEELGIVGDIILNPPAVKPYAALRTRLCSQYAETD
;
A
#
# COMPACT_ATOMS: atom_id res chain seq x y z
N MET A 1 -22.48 -47.20 -19.72
CA MET A 1 -22.74 -46.06 -18.81
C MET A 1 -21.43 -45.32 -18.71
N SER A 2 -21.29 -44.31 -19.56
CA SER A 2 -20.20 -43.33 -19.48
C SER A 2 -20.59 -42.29 -18.45
N GLU A 3 -19.67 -41.89 -17.58
CA GLU A 3 -19.09 -40.55 -17.58
C GLU A 3 -18.13 -40.37 -16.40
N GLU A 4 -17.08 -39.63 -16.73
CA GLU A 4 -15.84 -39.37 -16.03
C GLU A 4 -15.97 -38.15 -15.11
N GLU A 5 -14.85 -37.75 -14.50
CA GLU A 5 -14.54 -36.40 -14.00
C GLU A 5 -14.67 -36.21 -12.47
N SER A 6 -13.60 -36.40 -11.70
CA SER A 6 -12.37 -35.58 -11.57
C SER A 6 -12.58 -34.33 -10.71
N SER A 7 -12.17 -34.48 -9.45
CA SER A 7 -11.57 -33.52 -8.50
C SER A 7 -12.04 -32.05 -8.52
N PRO A 8 -12.52 -31.49 -7.39
CA PRO A 8 -12.64 -30.05 -7.28
C PRO A 8 -11.24 -29.44 -7.09
N ALA A 9 -10.62 -29.00 -8.18
CA ALA A 9 -9.47 -28.11 -8.12
C ALA A 9 -9.92 -26.81 -7.44
N ALA A 10 -9.44 -26.60 -6.20
CA ALA A 10 -9.65 -25.38 -5.44
C ALA A 10 -9.19 -24.17 -6.26
N SER A 11 -10.15 -23.52 -6.91
CA SER A 11 -9.91 -22.34 -7.71
C SER A 11 -9.75 -21.17 -6.75
N THR A 12 -8.52 -20.87 -6.37
CA THR A 12 -8.16 -19.65 -5.64
C THR A 12 -8.59 -18.46 -6.48
N ALA A 13 -9.73 -17.86 -6.13
CA ALA A 13 -10.20 -16.64 -6.73
C ALA A 13 -9.17 -15.54 -6.47
N ARG A 14 -8.39 -15.17 -7.50
CA ARG A 14 -7.54 -13.96 -7.45
C ARG A 14 -8.48 -12.77 -7.36
N ILE A 15 -8.52 -12.14 -6.19
CA ILE A 15 -9.19 -10.86 -6.00
C ILE A 15 -8.46 -9.87 -6.91
N SER A 16 -9.08 -9.53 -8.03
CA SER A 16 -8.63 -8.41 -8.87
C SER A 16 -8.98 -7.14 -8.10
N VAL A 17 -7.98 -6.58 -7.42
CA VAL A 17 -8.11 -5.29 -6.74
C VAL A 17 -8.21 -4.22 -7.82
N LYS A 18 -9.43 -3.93 -8.25
CA LYS A 18 -9.75 -2.79 -9.11
C LYS A 18 -9.57 -1.53 -8.25
N VAL A 19 -8.37 -0.97 -8.28
CA VAL A 19 -8.05 0.29 -7.61
C VAL A 19 -8.94 1.38 -8.23
N PRO A 20 -9.89 1.96 -7.49
CA PRO A 20 -10.73 3.05 -7.98
C PRO A 20 -9.88 4.29 -8.32
N PRO A 21 -10.25 5.06 -9.35
CA PRO A 21 -9.57 6.30 -9.75
C PRO A 21 -9.75 7.47 -8.76
N PHE A 22 -10.21 7.21 -7.52
CA PHE A 22 -10.67 8.21 -6.55
C PHE A 22 -9.90 8.19 -5.21
N TRP A 23 -8.75 7.51 -5.14
CA TRP A 23 -8.04 7.20 -3.88
C TRP A 23 -7.21 8.34 -3.26
N TRP A 24 -7.53 9.59 -3.57
CA TRP A 24 -6.70 10.73 -3.17
C TRP A 24 -7.47 11.97 -2.71
N ALA A 25 -8.78 11.87 -2.44
CA ALA A 25 -9.51 12.99 -1.86
C ALA A 25 -9.09 13.29 -0.40
N ASN A 26 -8.52 12.30 0.30
CA ASN A 26 -7.98 12.50 1.64
C ASN A 26 -6.81 11.53 1.90
N LEU A 27 -5.60 12.08 2.01
CA LEU A 27 -4.38 11.32 2.30
C LEU A 27 -4.35 10.75 3.72
N GLU A 28 -5.07 11.34 4.68
CA GLU A 28 -5.24 10.79 6.03
C GLU A 28 -6.00 9.45 6.02
N ILE A 29 -7.09 9.39 5.23
CA ILE A 29 -7.86 8.16 5.04
C ILE A 29 -7.00 7.11 4.33
N ARG A 30 -6.21 7.52 3.33
CA ARG A 30 -5.32 6.61 2.61
C ARG A 30 -4.19 6.07 3.50
N CYS A 31 -3.57 6.92 4.31
CA CYS A 31 -2.57 6.50 5.29
C CYS A 31 -3.15 5.41 6.21
N SER A 32 -4.39 5.58 6.65
CA SER A 32 -5.10 4.58 7.46
C SER A 32 -5.41 3.31 6.68
N GLN A 33 -5.84 3.43 5.42
CA GLN A 33 -6.13 2.29 4.55
C GLN A 33 -4.87 1.45 4.26
N MET A 34 -3.71 2.07 4.03
CA MET A 34 -2.43 1.36 3.86
C MET A 34 -2.11 0.49 5.07
N GLU A 35 -2.33 0.99 6.28
CA GLU A 35 -2.07 0.21 7.48
C GLU A 35 -3.01 -0.97 7.65
N ILE A 36 -4.29 -0.79 7.33
CA ILE A 36 -5.25 -1.89 7.32
C ILE A 36 -4.80 -2.96 6.32
N GLN A 37 -4.33 -2.57 5.12
CA GLN A 37 -3.83 -3.53 4.13
C GLN A 37 -2.59 -4.28 4.63
N PHE A 38 -1.66 -3.62 5.31
CA PHE A 38 -0.52 -4.30 5.90
C PHE A 38 -0.91 -5.28 7.00
N VAL A 39 -1.87 -4.90 7.86
CA VAL A 39 -2.39 -5.79 8.90
C VAL A 39 -3.07 -7.01 8.27
N LEU A 40 -3.91 -6.81 7.25
CA LEU A 40 -4.59 -7.91 6.55
C LEU A 40 -3.62 -8.84 5.82
N ALA A 41 -2.53 -8.29 5.28
CA ALA A 41 -1.47 -9.06 4.62
C ALA A 41 -0.46 -9.68 5.59
N GLY A 42 -0.56 -9.44 6.90
CA GLY A 42 0.40 -9.90 7.90
C GLY A 42 1.79 -9.25 7.78
N ILE A 43 1.87 -8.09 7.12
CA ILE A 43 3.13 -7.36 6.90
C ILE A 43 3.42 -6.50 8.13
N THR A 44 4.37 -6.97 8.95
CA THR A 44 4.79 -6.29 10.18
C THR A 44 6.15 -5.60 10.04
N MET A 45 6.98 -6.07 9.09
CA MET A 45 8.30 -5.51 8.84
C MET A 45 8.22 -4.13 8.20
N GLU A 46 8.87 -3.17 8.85
CA GLU A 46 8.78 -1.76 8.50
C GLU A 46 9.41 -1.42 7.14
N ILE A 47 10.54 -2.07 6.83
CA ILE A 47 11.18 -1.94 5.52
C ILE A 47 10.31 -2.53 4.40
N THR A 48 9.58 -3.61 4.70
CA THR A 48 8.64 -4.23 3.74
C THR A 48 7.47 -3.30 3.47
N LYS A 49 6.89 -2.69 4.52
CA LYS A 49 5.86 -1.65 4.36
C LYS A 49 6.36 -0.47 3.53
N PHE A 50 7.58 -0.02 3.80
CA PHE A 50 8.22 1.07 3.08
C PHE A 50 8.31 0.77 1.58
N HIS A 51 8.88 -0.38 1.20
CA HIS A 51 8.98 -0.77 -0.22
C HIS A 51 7.61 -0.90 -0.89
N HIS A 52 6.62 -1.48 -0.21
CA HIS A 52 5.26 -1.57 -0.74
C HIS A 52 4.66 -0.20 -1.03
N VAL A 53 4.78 0.75 -0.10
CA VAL A 53 4.25 2.10 -0.32
C VAL A 53 5.00 2.78 -1.46
N VAL A 54 6.34 2.80 -1.44
CA VAL A 54 7.14 3.41 -2.50
C VAL A 54 6.79 2.87 -3.88
N SER A 55 6.54 1.56 -4.01
CA SER A 55 6.12 0.95 -5.27
C SER A 55 4.73 1.35 -5.77
N ALA A 56 3.89 1.87 -4.86
CA ALA A 56 2.52 2.26 -5.13
C ALA A 56 2.32 3.80 -5.23
N LEU A 57 3.39 4.59 -5.03
CA LEU A 57 3.36 6.05 -5.16
C LEU A 57 3.34 6.48 -6.63
N GLN A 58 2.61 7.56 -6.90
CA GLN A 58 2.61 8.26 -8.18
C GLN A 58 3.80 9.22 -8.28
N PRO A 59 4.18 9.64 -9.49
CA PRO A 59 5.30 10.57 -9.69
C PRO A 59 5.20 11.87 -8.90
N GLU A 60 3.99 12.44 -8.72
CA GLU A 60 3.81 13.65 -7.93
C GLU A 60 4.21 13.44 -6.46
N GLU A 61 3.86 12.28 -5.90
CA GLU A 61 4.13 11.94 -4.50
C GLU A 61 5.59 11.54 -4.28
N LEU A 62 6.18 10.84 -5.25
CA LEU A 62 7.62 10.56 -5.25
C LEU A 62 8.45 11.85 -5.18
N GLY A 63 7.94 12.95 -5.77
CA GLY A 63 8.54 14.28 -5.62
C GLY A 63 8.47 14.83 -4.19
N ILE A 64 7.40 14.52 -3.44
CA ILE A 64 7.17 15.01 -2.06
C ILE A 64 8.05 14.29 -1.04
N VAL A 65 8.27 12.99 -1.24
CA VAL A 65 9.02 12.12 -0.31
C VAL A 65 10.36 11.64 -0.87
N GLY A 66 10.83 12.24 -1.96
CA GLY A 66 12.02 11.81 -2.67
C GLY A 66 13.27 11.82 -1.79
N ASP A 67 13.37 12.75 -0.85
CA ASP A 67 14.44 12.82 0.15
C ASP A 67 14.47 11.58 1.05
N ILE A 68 13.30 11.11 1.50
CA ILE A 68 13.14 9.90 2.32
C ILE A 68 13.43 8.64 1.50
N ILE A 69 13.10 8.63 0.21
CA ILE A 69 13.36 7.47 -0.67
C ILE A 69 14.86 7.35 -0.97
N LEU A 70 15.52 8.47 -1.25
CA LEU A 70 16.95 8.50 -1.55
C LEU A 70 17.80 8.29 -0.31
N ASN A 71 17.34 8.74 0.86
CA ASN A 71 18.01 8.57 2.14
C ASN A 71 17.02 8.04 3.19
N PRO A 72 16.66 6.75 3.13
CA PRO A 72 15.71 6.18 4.06
C PRO A 72 16.27 6.17 5.49
N PRO A 73 15.49 6.60 6.49
CA PRO A 73 15.95 6.58 7.87
C PRO A 73 16.14 5.14 8.35
N ALA A 74 17.23 4.88 9.07
CA ALA A 74 17.60 3.55 9.55
C ALA A 74 16.59 2.96 10.56
N VAL A 75 15.84 3.83 11.22
CA VAL A 75 14.82 3.48 12.20
C VAL A 75 13.50 4.05 11.70
N LYS A 76 12.52 3.18 11.45
CA LYS A 76 11.18 3.58 11.00
C LYS A 76 11.05 4.27 9.65
N PRO A 77 11.58 3.66 8.57
CA PRO A 77 11.47 4.20 7.20
C PRO A 77 10.02 4.40 6.76
N TYR A 78 9.16 3.42 7.00
CA TYR A 78 7.74 3.54 6.64
C TYR A 78 6.99 4.58 7.48
N ALA A 79 7.25 4.66 8.79
CA ALA A 79 6.59 5.66 9.63
C ALA A 79 6.96 7.08 9.20
N ALA A 80 8.24 7.33 8.91
CA ALA A 80 8.71 8.61 8.39
C ALA A 80 8.02 8.97 7.05
N LEU A 81 7.96 8.00 6.14
CA LEU A 81 7.28 8.13 4.84
C LEU A 81 5.80 8.47 5.02
N ARG A 82 5.10 7.70 5.85
CA ARG A 82 3.68 7.90 6.15
C ARG A 82 3.44 9.28 6.76
N THR A 83 4.19 9.68 7.79
CA THR A 83 4.06 10.99 8.42
C THR A 83 4.23 12.11 7.40
N ARG A 84 5.27 12.05 6.55
CA ARG A 84 5.49 13.08 5.52
C ARG A 84 4.34 13.17 4.53
N LEU A 85 3.82 12.03 4.07
CA LEU A 85 2.66 11.96 3.17
C LEU A 85 1.39 12.52 3.81
N CYS A 86 1.08 12.17 5.08
CA CYS A 86 -0.13 12.69 5.72
C CYS A 86 0.03 14.17 6.11
N SER A 87 1.21 14.62 6.55
CA SER A 87 1.46 16.02 6.96
C SER A 87 1.31 17.02 5.80
N GLN A 88 1.80 16.68 4.61
CA GLN A 88 1.74 17.57 3.44
C GLN A 88 0.32 17.94 2.99
N TYR A 89 -0.69 17.19 3.44
CA TYR A 89 -2.08 17.41 3.07
C TYR A 89 -2.99 17.70 4.26
N ALA A 90 -2.43 17.67 5.48
CA ALA A 90 -3.11 18.11 6.70
C ALA A 90 -3.03 19.63 6.91
N GLU A 91 -2.09 20.33 6.25
CA GLU A 91 -1.93 21.79 6.31
C GLU A 91 -2.81 22.56 5.30
N THR A 92 -3.61 21.85 4.50
CA THR A 92 -4.57 22.48 3.59
C THR A 92 -5.96 22.55 4.24
N ASP A 93 -6.07 23.31 5.33
CA ASP A 93 -7.35 23.79 5.90
C ASP A 93 -7.51 25.29 5.60
#